data_AF-A0AA40DXS9-F1
#
_entry.id   AF-A0AA40DXS9-F1
#
_cell.length_a   1.000
_cell.length_b   1.000
_cell.length_c   1.000
_cell.angle_alpha   90.00
_cell.angle_beta   90.00
_cell.angle_gamma   90.00
#
_symmetry.space_group_name_H-M   'P 1'
#
loop_
_entity.id
_entity.type
_entity.pdbx_description
1 polymer ?
#
loop_
_entity_poly.entity_id
_entity_poly.type
_entity_poly.pdbx_seq_one_letter_code
_entity_poly.pdbx_strand_id
1 'polypeptide(L)' 'MANLASTWKSLGCLKEALHLMRRCVEFQQQILGPDHPRTVSTFSKVRRWEVASRRSHDETTGIPE' A
#
# COMPACT_ATOMS: atom_id res chain seq x y z
N MET A 1 -1.56 -8.22 -9.84
CA MET A 1 -1.43 -7.38 -8.62
C MET A 1 -2.11 -6.01 -8.73
N ALA A 2 -2.21 -5.39 -9.92
CA ALA A 2 -2.95 -4.12 -10.08
C ALA A 2 -4.47 -4.26 -9.83
N ASN A 3 -5.08 -5.38 -10.24
CA ASN A 3 -6.52 -5.57 -10.05
C ASN A 3 -6.88 -5.79 -8.58
N LEU A 4 -6.11 -6.60 -7.85
CA LEU A 4 -6.33 -6.84 -6.41
C LEU A 4 -6.18 -5.52 -5.61
N ALA A 5 -5.17 -4.71 -5.92
CA ALA A 5 -4.96 -3.39 -5.30
C ALA A 5 -6.21 -2.51 -5.31
N SER A 6 -6.89 -2.47 -6.45
CA SER A 6 -8.08 -1.64 -6.64
C SER A 6 -9.27 -2.22 -5.89
N THR A 7 -9.40 -3.56 -5.86
CA THR A 7 -10.44 -4.25 -5.08
C THR A 7 -10.29 -3.99 -3.58
N TRP A 8 -9.07 -3.99 -3.05
CA TRP A 8 -8.81 -3.75 -1.62
C TRP A 8 -9.01 -2.28 -1.21
N LYS A 9 -8.75 -1.32 -2.11
CA LYS A 9 -9.16 0.09 -1.92
C LYS A 9 -10.68 0.20 -1.78
N SER A 10 -11.44 -0.51 -2.61
CA SER A 10 -12.91 -0.54 -2.53
C SER A 10 -13.45 -1.26 -1.30
N LEU A 11 -12.71 -2.21 -0.74
CA LEU A 11 -13.14 -2.99 0.43
C LEU A 11 -12.88 -2.30 1.78
N GLY A 12 -12.21 -1.14 1.81
CA GLY A 12 -11.86 -0.44 3.06
C GLY A 12 -10.72 -1.08 3.87
N CYS A 13 -10.30 -2.31 3.54
CA CYS A 13 -9.18 -3.03 4.17
C CYS A 13 -7.80 -2.59 3.65
N LEU A 14 -7.58 -1.28 3.52
CA LEU A 14 -6.32 -0.70 3.04
C LEU A 14 -5.15 -0.99 4.00
N LYS A 15 -5.42 -1.10 5.31
CA LYS A 15 -4.43 -1.41 6.35
C LYS A 15 -3.89 -2.84 6.22
N GLU A 16 -4.77 -3.81 6.08
CA GLU A 16 -4.45 -5.23 5.94
C GLU A 16 -3.70 -5.48 4.63
N ALA A 17 -4.13 -4.81 3.54
CA ALA A 17 -3.45 -4.86 2.25
C ALA A 17 -2.02 -4.32 2.35
N LEU A 18 -1.82 -3.19 3.04
CA LEU A 18 -0.50 -2.60 3.30
C LEU A 18 0.39 -3.53 4.13
N HIS A 19 -0.16 -4.14 5.19
CA HIS A 19 0.56 -5.11 6.03
C HIS A 19 1.06 -6.31 5.22
N LEU A 20 0.19 -6.89 4.38
CA LEU A 20 0.54 -8.02 3.53
C LEU A 20 1.60 -7.63 2.48
N MET A 21 1.45 -6.46 1.84
CA MET A 21 2.44 -6.01 0.86
C MET A 21 3.78 -5.65 1.48
N ARG A 22 3.83 -5.08 2.69
CA ARG A 22 5.11 -4.82 3.40
C ARG A 22 5.89 -6.11 3.61
N ARG A 23 5.25 -7.16 4.14
CA ARG A 23 5.89 -8.48 4.27
C ARG A 23 6.39 -9.00 2.93
N CYS A 24 5.59 -8.83 1.88
CA CYS A 24 5.97 -9.25 0.52
C CYS A 24 7.23 -8.51 0.03
N VAL A 25 7.34 -7.21 0.28
CA VAL A 25 8.53 -6.42 -0.05
C VAL A 25 9.74 -6.86 0.77
N GLU A 26 9.59 -7.14 2.06
CA GLU A 26 10.68 -7.67 2.90
C GLU A 26 11.19 -9.02 2.39
N PHE A 27 10.30 -9.96 2.06
CA PHE A 27 10.70 -11.23 1.47
C PHE A 27 11.35 -11.05 0.10
N GLN A 28 10.83 -10.16 -0.75
CA GLN A 28 11.43 -9.86 -2.04
C GLN A 28 12.81 -9.21 -1.89
N GLN A 29 13.00 -8.33 -0.91
CA GLN A 29 14.32 -7.76 -0.61
C GLN A 29 15.31 -8.81 -0.13
N GLN A 30 14.91 -9.76 0.72
CA GLN A 30 15.79 -10.83 1.18
C GLN A 30 16.14 -11.83 0.08
N ILE A 31 15.19 -12.19 -0.77
CA ILE A 31 15.38 -13.24 -1.79
C ILE A 31 16.03 -12.68 -3.07
N LEU A 32 15.58 -11.50 -3.52
CA LEU A 32 15.94 -10.94 -4.83
C LEU A 32 16.84 -9.72 -4.73
N GLY A 33 16.93 -9.10 -3.55
CA GLY A 33 17.60 -7.84 -3.35
C GLY A 33 16.69 -6.61 -3.52
N PRO A 34 17.13 -5.45 -2.99
CA PRO A 34 16.38 -4.20 -3.03
C PRO A 34 16.28 -3.60 -4.44
N ASP A 35 17.24 -3.88 -5.32
CA ASP A 35 17.29 -3.34 -6.69
C ASP A 35 16.42 -4.11 -7.69
N HIS A 36 15.91 -5.27 -7.30
CA HIS A 36 15.17 -6.13 -8.22
C HIS A 36 13.88 -5.43 -8.68
N PRO A 37 13.57 -5.40 -10.00
CA PRO A 37 12.39 -4.68 -10.53
C PRO A 37 11.07 -5.15 -9.93
N ARG A 38 11.03 -6.41 -9.46
CA ARG A 38 9.88 -6.99 -8.75
C ARG A 38 9.69 -6.35 -7.36
N THR A 39 10.77 -6.14 -6.62
CA THR A 39 10.79 -5.45 -5.32
C THR A 39 10.36 -4.00 -5.48
N VAL A 40 10.95 -3.28 -6.44
CA VAL A 40 10.65 -1.85 -6.71
C VAL A 40 9.18 -1.65 -7.13
N SER A 41 8.65 -2.55 -7.98
CA SER A 41 7.24 -2.49 -8.39
C SER A 41 6.29 -2.74 -7.21
N THR A 42 6.65 -3.60 -6.27
CA THR A 42 5.83 -3.85 -5.07
C THR A 42 5.93 -2.67 -4.10
N PHE A 43 7.14 -2.15 -3.87
CA PHE A 43 7.38 -0.97 -3.03
C PHE A 43 6.62 0.27 -3.53
N SER A 44 6.61 0.50 -4.84
CA SER A 44 5.86 1.59 -5.46
C SER A 44 4.36 1.51 -5.19
N LYS A 45 3.80 0.30 -5.14
CA LYS A 45 2.39 0.07 -4.79
C LYS A 45 2.13 0.35 -3.32
N VAL A 46 3.00 -0.14 -2.42
CA VAL A 46 2.91 0.12 -0.96
C VAL A 46 2.90 1.63 -0.72
N ARG A 47 3.85 2.35 -1.32
CA ARG A 47 4.00 3.80 -1.16
C ARG A 47 2.76 4.57 -1.62
N ARG A 48 2.16 4.16 -2.74
CA ARG A 48 0.90 4.77 -3.23
C ARG A 48 -0.27 4.54 -2.26
N TRP A 49 -0.34 3.36 -1.63
CA TRP A 49 -1.40 3.05 -0.67
C TRP A 49 -1.18 3.73 0.67
N GLU A 50 0.07 3.89 1.11
CA GLU A 50 0.41 4.63 2.32
C GLU A 50 -0.05 6.09 2.20
N VAL A 51 0.20 6.71 1.04
CA VAL A 51 -0.29 8.07 0.72
C VAL A 51 -1.82 8.12 0.67
N ALA A 52 -2.48 7.14 0.05
CA ALA A 52 -3.95 7.10 -0.02
C ALA A 52 -4.61 6.89 1.35
N SER A 53 -4.04 6.01 2.18
CA SER A 53 -4.50 5.74 3.53
C SER A 53 -4.33 6.96 4.44
N ARG A 54 -3.26 7.74 4.24
CA ARG A 54 -3.02 8.99 4.98
C ARG A 54 -4.01 10.09 4.58
N ARG A 55 -4.45 10.09 3.32
CA ARG A 55 -5.44 11.04 2.79
C ARG A 55 -6.86 10.77 3.30
N SER A 56 -7.26 9.51 3.49
CA SER A 56 -8.57 9.17 4.07
C SER A 56 -8.69 9.45 5.58
N HIS A 57 -7.57 9.56 6.32
CA HIS A 57 -7.59 9.91 7.75
C HIS A 57 -7.79 11.42 7.99
N ASP A 58 -7.66 12.25 6.96
CA ASP A 58 -7.70 13.71 7.04
C ASP A 58 -9.12 14.28 6.76
N GLU A 59 -10.02 13.48 6.20
CA GLU A 59 -11.37 13.93 5.79
C GLU A 59 -12.45 13.83 6.90
N THR A 60 -12.05 13.69 8.17
CA THR A 60 -12.97 13.75 9.33
C THR A 60 -12.78 14.97 10.24
N THR A 61 -11.84 15.88 9.95
CA THR A 61 -11.59 17.09 10.77
C THR A 61 -11.81 18.37 9.96
N GLY A 62 -12.98 18.52 9.33
CA GLY A 62 -13.23 19.63 8.42
C GLY A 62 -14.68 20.09 8.29
N ILE A 63 -15.49 19.99 9.35
CA ILE A 63 -16.77 20.70 9.44
C ILE A 63 -16.59 21.83 10.46
N PRO A 64 -16.43 23.10 10.05
CA PRO A 64 -16.76 24.22 10.92
C PRO A 64 -18.28 24.45 10.90
N GLU A 65 -18.82 24.79 12.07
CA GLU A 65 -20.25 25.00 12.40
C GLU A 65 -21.03 25.96 11.49
#